data_AF-A0A7X5U796-F1
#
_entry.id   AF-A0A7X5U796-F1
#
_cell.length_a   1.000
_cell.length_b   1.000
_cell.length_c   1.000
_cell.angle_alpha   90.00
_cell.angle_beta   90.00
_cell.angle_gamma   90.00
#
_symmetry.space_group_name_H-M   'P 1'
#
loop_
_entity.id
_entity.type
_entity.pdbx_description
1 polymer ?
#
loop_
_entity_poly.entity_id
_entity_poly.type
_entity_poly.pdbx_seq_one_letter_code
_entity_poly.pdbx_strand_id
1 'polypeptide(L)'
;MKWRNISSTYKDRIAELSKQLDRDPFSVLGVNASASDEEIRLAYRKRVRAYHPDKQDEFVRLHAQEVVKIVNTAYERICRIRGM
;
A
#
# COMPACT_ATOMS: atom_id res chain seq x y z
N MET A 1 21.91 -22.47 0.14
CA MET A 1 20.89 -22.16 1.17
C MET A 1 20.70 -20.65 1.29
N LYS A 2 19.70 -20.05 0.64
CA LYS A 2 19.51 -18.57 0.52
C LYS A 2 18.28 -18.05 1.30
N TRP A 3 18.10 -18.46 2.56
CA TRP A 3 16.89 -18.13 3.33
C TRP A 3 17.17 -17.61 4.74
N ARG A 4 18.26 -16.84 4.94
CA ARG A 4 18.62 -16.29 6.26
C ARG A 4 18.51 -14.76 6.36
N ASN A 5 17.88 -14.08 5.40
CA ASN A 5 17.89 -12.61 5.39
C ASN A 5 16.61 -11.94 4.84
N ILE A 6 15.43 -12.54 5.05
CA ILE A 6 14.16 -12.00 4.51
C ILE A 6 13.37 -11.21 5.56
N SER A 7 13.56 -11.45 6.88
CA SER A 7 12.74 -10.78 7.91
C SER A 7 13.04 -9.29 8.07
N SER A 8 14.27 -8.83 7.81
CA SER A 8 14.62 -7.39 7.86
C SER A 8 13.97 -6.61 6.72
N THR A 9 13.87 -7.22 5.53
CA THR A 9 13.46 -6.52 4.31
C THR A 9 12.01 -6.03 4.31
N TYR A 10 11.12 -6.62 5.13
CA TYR A 10 9.70 -6.26 5.11
C TYR A 10 9.40 -5.01 5.92
N LYS A 11 10.06 -4.84 7.09
CA LYS A 11 9.97 -3.60 7.88
C LYS A 11 10.58 -2.43 7.13
N ASP A 12 11.71 -2.64 6.47
CA ASP A 12 12.34 -1.63 5.62
C ASP A 12 11.42 -1.20 4.47
N ARG A 13 10.68 -2.15 3.87
CA ARG A 13 9.66 -1.84 2.85
C ARG A 13 8.48 -1.06 3.40
N ILE A 14 7.97 -1.37 4.59
CA ILE A 14 6.87 -0.62 5.22
C ILE A 14 7.30 0.82 5.49
N ALA A 15 8.52 1.01 6.03
CA ALA A 15 9.11 2.32 6.26
C ALA A 15 9.29 3.10 4.95
N GLU A 16 9.79 2.45 3.89
CA GLU A 16 9.93 3.05 2.57
C GLU A 16 8.58 3.43 1.95
N LEU A 17 7.55 2.58 2.08
CA LEU A 17 6.19 2.89 1.62
C LEU A 17 5.60 4.09 2.37
N SER A 18 5.83 4.20 3.68
CA SER A 18 5.42 5.37 4.45
C SER A 18 6.15 6.64 4.01
N LYS A 19 7.44 6.54 3.67
CA LYS A 19 8.21 7.68 3.16
C LYS A 19 7.78 8.08 1.74
N GLN A 20 7.43 7.11 0.91
CA GLN A 20 6.87 7.34 -0.41
C GLN A 20 5.47 7.95 -0.32
N LEU A 21 4.63 7.56 0.63
CA LEU A 21 3.32 8.18 0.87
C LEU A 21 3.40 9.71 1.05
N ASP A 22 4.47 10.21 1.67
CA ASP A 22 4.70 11.64 1.83
C ASP A 22 5.14 12.36 0.55
N ARG A 23 5.86 11.66 -0.33
CA ARG A 23 6.38 12.23 -1.58
C ARG A 23 5.42 12.06 -2.75
N ASP A 24 4.88 10.86 -2.89
CA ASP A 24 4.03 10.44 -3.99
C ASP A 24 3.03 9.36 -3.53
N PRO A 25 1.83 9.77 -3.09
CA PRO A 25 0.79 8.82 -2.71
C PRO A 25 0.27 7.99 -3.90
N PHE A 26 0.43 8.46 -5.15
CA PHE A 26 -0.02 7.73 -6.34
C PHE A 26 0.82 6.47 -6.57
N SER A 27 2.14 6.56 -6.40
CA SER A 27 3.05 5.41 -6.41
C SER A 27 2.68 4.37 -5.34
N VAL A 28 2.19 4.81 -4.17
CA VAL A 28 1.71 3.91 -3.10
C VAL A 28 0.42 3.19 -3.49
N LEU A 29 -0.38 3.69 -4.42
CA LEU A 29 -1.46 2.90 -5.02
C LEU A 29 -1.01 2.12 -6.26
N GLY A 30 0.17 2.44 -6.81
CA GLY A 30 0.70 1.87 -8.04
C GLY A 30 0.03 2.45 -9.28
N VAL A 31 -0.45 3.68 -9.17
CA VAL A 31 -1.05 4.43 -10.26
C VAL A 31 -0.18 5.62 -10.59
N ASN A 32 -0.31 6.13 -11.81
CA ASN A 32 0.38 7.35 -12.20
C ASN A 32 -0.30 8.58 -11.55
N ALA A 33 0.44 9.65 -11.29
CA ALA A 33 -0.12 10.94 -10.91
C ALA A 33 -1.08 11.52 -11.97
N SER A 34 -1.03 11.05 -13.22
CA SER A 34 -1.98 11.36 -14.30
C SER A 34 -3.17 10.39 -14.40
N ALA A 35 -3.25 9.36 -13.53
CA ALA A 35 -4.35 8.39 -13.56
C ALA A 35 -5.69 9.07 -13.25
N SER A 36 -6.77 8.56 -13.85
CA SER A 36 -8.13 9.04 -13.59
C SER A 36 -8.66 8.59 -12.21
N ASP A 37 -9.68 9.28 -11.73
CA ASP A 37 -10.29 9.01 -10.42
C ASP A 37 -10.90 7.60 -10.34
N GLU A 38 -11.35 7.06 -11.48
CA GLU A 38 -11.81 5.68 -11.59
C GLU A 38 -10.66 4.68 -11.46
N GLU A 39 -9.52 4.94 -12.08
CA GLU A 39 -8.31 4.10 -11.97
C GLU A 39 -7.78 4.10 -10.54
N ILE A 40 -7.77 5.26 -9.87
CA ILE A 40 -7.36 5.38 -8.46
C ILE A 40 -8.26 4.51 -7.57
N ARG A 41 -9.59 4.62 -7.72
CA ARG A 41 -10.57 3.78 -6.99
C ARG A 41 -10.42 2.30 -7.31
N LEU A 42 -10.14 1.95 -8.56
CA LEU A 42 -9.94 0.56 -8.96
C LEU A 42 -8.65 -0.01 -8.35
N ALA A 43 -7.55 0.73 -8.40
CA ALA A 43 -6.26 0.34 -7.85
C ALA A 43 -6.31 0.18 -6.33
N TYR A 44 -6.96 1.11 -5.63
CA TYR A 44 -7.23 1.01 -4.19
C TYR A 44 -7.94 -0.31 -3.85
N ARG A 45 -9.07 -0.60 -4.50
CA ARG A 45 -9.83 -1.85 -4.27
C ARG A 45 -9.03 -3.10 -4.64
N LYS A 46 -8.18 -3.05 -5.67
CA LYS A 46 -7.30 -4.16 -6.03
C LYS A 46 -6.25 -4.42 -4.94
N ARG A 47 -5.58 -3.38 -4.43
CA ARG A 47 -4.59 -3.51 -3.35
C ARG A 47 -5.20 -4.01 -2.05
N VAL A 48 -6.31 -3.43 -1.60
CA VAL A 48 -6.97 -3.88 -0.36
C VAL A 48 -7.38 -5.35 -0.44
N ARG A 49 -7.88 -5.80 -1.60
CA ARG A 49 -8.20 -7.22 -1.81
C ARG A 49 -6.96 -8.13 -1.86
N ALA A 50 -5.85 -7.66 -2.41
CA ALA A 50 -4.60 -8.41 -2.43
C ALA A 50 -4.02 -8.62 -1.02
N TYR A 51 -4.23 -7.66 -0.12
CA TYR A 51 -3.76 -7.71 1.28
C TYR A 51 -4.88 -8.11 2.28
N HIS A 52 -6.00 -8.67 1.82
CA HIS A 52 -7.12 -8.97 2.71
C HIS A 52 -6.74 -10.05 3.74
N PRO A 53 -6.87 -9.78 5.05
CA PRO A 53 -6.35 -10.64 6.13
C PRO A 53 -7.08 -11.98 6.26
N ASP A 54 -8.18 -12.17 5.52
CA ASP A 54 -9.03 -13.36 5.55
C ASP A 54 -8.52 -14.50 4.67
N LYS A 55 -7.51 -14.24 3.81
CA LYS A 55 -6.88 -15.23 2.91
C LYS A 55 -5.39 -15.48 3.20
N GLN A 56 -4.87 -15.05 4.35
CA GLN A 56 -3.42 -15.05 4.62
C GLN A 56 -3.08 -15.57 6.02
N ASP A 57 -1.95 -16.28 6.13
CA ASP A 57 -1.38 -16.81 7.38
C ASP A 57 -1.14 -15.71 8.43
N GLU A 58 -1.15 -16.08 9.71
CA GLU A 58 -1.09 -15.17 10.88
C GLU A 58 0.11 -14.21 10.86
N PHE A 59 1.25 -14.64 10.34
CA PHE A 59 2.46 -13.80 10.17
C PHE A 59 2.27 -12.69 9.13
N VAL A 60 1.53 -13.00 8.06
CA VAL A 60 1.21 -12.04 6.99
C VAL A 60 0.11 -11.10 7.46
N ARG A 61 -0.82 -11.56 8.31
CA ARG A 61 -1.91 -10.77 8.88
C ARG A 61 -1.41 -9.53 9.65
N LEU A 62 -0.36 -9.71 10.46
CA LEU A 62 0.23 -8.63 11.28
C LEU A 62 0.75 -7.47 10.40
N HIS A 63 1.41 -7.81 9.29
CA HIS A 63 2.00 -6.83 8.39
C HIS A 63 1.03 -6.34 7.31
N ALA A 64 0.03 -7.16 6.95
CA ALA A 64 -1.03 -6.80 6.02
C ALA A 64 -1.86 -5.64 6.54
N GLN A 65 -2.12 -5.57 7.86
CA GLN A 65 -2.80 -4.42 8.47
C GLN A 65 -2.04 -3.10 8.26
N GLU A 66 -0.72 -3.10 8.45
CA GLU A 66 0.10 -1.91 8.25
C GLU A 66 0.11 -1.46 6.78
N VAL A 67 0.25 -2.40 5.83
CA VAL A 67 0.20 -2.10 4.40
C VAL A 67 -1.17 -1.54 4.00
N VAL A 68 -2.26 -2.16 4.47
CA VAL A 68 -3.63 -1.67 4.20
C VAL A 68 -3.82 -0.27 4.77
N LYS A 69 -3.32 0.01 5.97
CA LYS A 69 -3.38 1.35 6.57
C LYS A 69 -2.67 2.38 5.67
N ILE A 70 -1.46 2.07 5.19
CA ILE A 70 -0.72 2.94 4.27
C ILE A 70 -1.49 3.17 2.96
N VAL A 71 -2.08 2.12 2.39
CA VAL A 71 -2.90 2.20 1.17
C VAL A 71 -4.14 3.09 1.38
N ASN A 72 -4.80 2.99 2.53
CA ASN A 72 -5.93 3.86 2.88
C ASN A 72 -5.50 5.31 3.00
N THR A 73 -4.41 5.59 3.73
CA THR A 73 -3.87 6.95 3.88
C THR A 73 -3.44 7.54 2.53
N ALA A 74 -2.86 6.73 1.63
CA ALA A 74 -2.53 7.17 0.27
C ALA A 74 -3.78 7.61 -0.51
N TYR A 75 -4.82 6.78 -0.47
CA TYR A 75 -6.08 7.08 -1.12
C TYR A 75 -6.72 8.37 -0.57
N GLU A 76 -6.80 8.54 0.75
CA GLU A 76 -7.31 9.76 1.38
C GLU A 76 -6.53 11.01 0.96
N ARG A 77 -5.20 10.92 0.89
CA ARG A 77 -4.35 12.04 0.47
C ARG A 77 -4.58 12.39 -1.00
N ILE A 78 -4.75 11.39 -1.86
CA ILE A 78 -5.10 11.60 -3.26
C ILE A 78 -6.48 12.23 -3.39
N CYS A 79 -7.49 11.76 -2.65
CA CYS A 79 -8.81 12.40 -2.62
C CYS A 79 -8.71 13.87 -2.24
N ARG A 80 -7.90 14.19 -1.22
CA ARG A 80 -7.69 15.58 -0.80
C ARG A 80 -6.96 16.43 -1.85
N ILE A 81 -5.99 15.87 -2.57
CA ILE A 81 -5.26 16.56 -3.65
C ILE A 81 -6.16 16.79 -4.87
N ARG A 82 -7.00 15.81 -5.22
CA ARG A 82 -7.89 15.81 -6.40
C ARG A 82 -9.24 16.48 -6.14
N GLY A 83 -9.64 16.67 -4.88
CA GLY A 83 -10.96 17.17 -4.50
C GLY A 83 -12.10 16.15 -4.67
N MET A 84 -11.79 14.86 -4.50
CA MET A 84 -12.76 13.74 -4.60
C MET A 84 -13.50 13.48 -3.29
#